data_AF-A0A815PED3-F1
#
_entry.id   AF-A0A815PED3-F1
#
_cell.length_a   1.000
_cell.length_b   1.000
_cell.length_c   1.000
_cell.angle_alpha   90.00
_cell.angle_beta   90.00
_cell.angle_gamma   90.00
#
_symmetry.space_group_name_H-M   'P 1'
#
loop_
_entity.id
_entity.type
_entity.pdbx_description
1 polymer ?
#
loop_
_entity_poly.entity_id
_entity_poly.type
_entity_poly.pdbx_seq_one_letter_code
_entity_poly.pdbx_strand_id
1 'polypeptide(L)'
;MTESSSTNTNSNGQMSVRMYCEQSYHGISIRVLKSAIQKYARRAMYEKGIWCLIELDLFSLFETSEQACLDQKTNIDTSLTVVQILQNCVKIRSNVINRLVAMMSEDVGPVDFYLPIKMRECYEQWIKNRKNKQGRLYLLRMYKYLANAKTKRIRLLSDLRTVYNLPDYLLKDKKELKKLHLQLLEKYEMNDLIKLKETADIMSIDAVYTKILEQLSIKNELVYGIIRK
;
A
#
# COMPACT_ATOMS: atom_id res chain seq x y z
N MET A 1 53.25 20.69 -8.99
CA MET A 1 52.39 19.60 -9.49
C MET A 1 51.03 19.81 -8.87
N THR A 2 50.11 20.38 -9.65
CA THR A 2 48.78 20.81 -9.23
C THR A 2 47.83 19.62 -9.21
N GLU A 3 47.41 19.22 -8.01
CA GLU A 3 46.28 18.31 -7.83
C GLU A 3 44.99 19.04 -8.22
N SER A 4 44.45 18.69 -9.39
CA SER A 4 43.14 19.13 -9.82
C SER A 4 42.07 18.29 -9.13
N SER A 5 41.57 18.78 -8.01
CA SER A 5 40.36 18.32 -7.34
C SER A 5 39.13 18.62 -8.21
N SER A 6 38.68 17.66 -9.01
CA SER A 6 37.41 17.74 -9.72
C SER A 6 36.26 17.32 -8.79
N THR A 7 35.82 18.22 -7.91
CA THR A 7 34.56 18.08 -7.16
C THR A 7 33.38 18.41 -8.06
N ASN A 8 32.98 17.48 -8.92
CA ASN A 8 31.65 17.50 -9.52
C ASN A 8 30.72 16.67 -8.62
N THR A 9 30.30 17.26 -7.51
CA THR A 9 29.27 16.67 -6.65
C THR A 9 27.93 16.86 -7.33
N ASN A 10 27.54 15.90 -8.18
CA ASN A 10 26.16 15.79 -8.67
C ASN A 10 25.22 15.71 -7.46
N SER A 11 24.57 16.82 -7.12
CA SER A 11 23.70 16.98 -5.96
C SER A 11 22.53 15.99 -5.93
N ASN A 12 22.21 15.36 -7.08
CA ASN A 12 21.12 14.41 -7.27
C ASN A 12 21.55 12.93 -7.31
N GLY A 13 22.82 12.62 -7.02
CA GLY A 13 23.32 11.24 -7.03
C GLY A 13 23.15 10.56 -8.40
N GLN A 14 22.70 9.31 -8.42
CA GLN A 14 22.38 8.54 -9.63
C GLN A 14 20.89 8.65 -10.03
N MET A 15 20.13 9.56 -9.41
CA MET A 15 18.70 9.68 -9.66
C MET A 15 18.44 10.04 -11.12
N SER A 16 17.56 9.28 -11.78
CA SER A 16 17.26 9.48 -13.19
C SER A 16 15.78 9.30 -13.51
N VAL A 17 15.24 10.22 -14.31
CA VAL A 17 13.88 10.15 -14.85
C VAL A 17 13.98 9.94 -16.35
N ARG A 18 13.79 8.70 -16.78
CA ARG A 18 13.76 8.28 -18.18
C ARG A 18 12.49 7.50 -18.44
N MET A 19 12.04 7.46 -19.70
CA MET A 19 10.85 6.70 -20.05
C MET A 19 11.05 5.22 -19.67
N TYR A 20 10.21 4.71 -18.75
CA TYR A 20 10.20 3.32 -18.24
C TYR A 20 11.43 2.84 -17.46
N CYS A 21 12.44 3.68 -17.32
CA CYS A 21 13.75 3.33 -16.76
C CYS A 21 14.13 4.30 -15.64
N GLU A 22 13.19 4.64 -14.76
CA GLU A 22 13.45 5.56 -13.67
C GLU A 22 14.27 4.89 -12.55
N GLN A 23 15.27 5.61 -12.05
CA GLN A 23 16.21 5.15 -11.02
C GLN A 23 16.24 6.12 -9.85
N SER A 24 16.36 5.57 -8.65
CA SER A 24 16.48 6.35 -7.42
C SER A 24 17.87 6.97 -7.26
N TYR A 25 18.06 7.72 -6.17
CA TYR A 25 19.34 8.36 -5.86
C TYR A 25 20.52 7.38 -5.84
N HIS A 26 20.30 6.14 -5.38
CA HIS A 26 21.30 5.07 -5.37
C HIS A 26 21.25 4.16 -6.62
N GLY A 27 20.64 4.61 -7.71
CA GLY A 27 20.62 3.88 -8.99
C GLY A 27 19.67 2.67 -9.04
N ILE A 28 18.86 2.47 -7.99
CA ILE A 28 17.92 1.33 -7.92
C ILE A 28 16.67 1.65 -8.73
N SER A 29 16.21 0.69 -9.54
CA SER A 29 14.95 0.83 -10.26
C SER A 29 13.77 1.12 -9.32
N ILE A 30 12.95 2.11 -9.66
CA ILE A 30 11.73 2.44 -8.92
C ILE A 30 10.79 1.24 -8.79
N ARG A 31 10.75 0.36 -9.81
CA ARG A 31 9.92 -0.86 -9.77
C ARG A 31 10.36 -1.80 -8.64
N VAL A 32 11.67 -1.95 -8.46
CA VAL A 32 12.26 -2.75 -7.39
C VAL A 32 11.93 -2.14 -6.04
N LEU A 33 12.12 -0.82 -5.87
CA LEU A 33 11.82 -0.12 -4.62
C LEU A 33 10.33 -0.22 -4.24
N LYS A 34 9.42 -0.03 -5.19
CA LYS A 34 7.97 -0.19 -5.01
C LYS A 34 7.57 -1.61 -4.58
N SER A 35 8.27 -2.64 -5.07
CA SER A 35 8.05 -4.02 -4.60
C SER A 35 8.67 -4.25 -3.21
N ALA A 36 9.86 -3.69 -2.97
CA ALA A 36 10.63 -3.85 -1.75
C ALA A 36 9.89 -3.26 -0.53
N ILE A 37 9.33 -2.06 -0.65
CA ILE A 37 8.55 -1.41 0.42
C ILE A 37 7.42 -2.31 0.92
N GLN A 38 6.65 -2.94 0.04
CA GLN A 38 5.60 -3.88 0.44
C GLN A 38 6.17 -5.16 1.06
N LYS A 39 7.24 -5.70 0.48
CA LYS A 39 7.93 -6.89 1.01
C LYS A 39 8.51 -6.66 2.41
N TYR A 40 9.03 -5.48 2.70
CA TYR A 40 9.59 -5.12 3.99
C TYR A 40 8.52 -4.84 5.03
N ALA A 41 7.44 -4.13 4.67
CA ALA A 41 6.30 -3.93 5.56
C ALA A 41 5.72 -5.27 6.03
N ARG A 42 5.47 -6.20 5.08
CA ARG A 42 4.97 -7.54 5.41
C ARG A 42 5.87 -8.33 6.38
N ARG A 43 7.17 -8.04 6.40
CA ARG A 43 8.18 -8.70 7.26
C ARG A 43 8.52 -7.89 8.52
N ALA A 44 7.81 -6.79 8.82
CA ALA A 44 8.14 -5.87 9.91
C ALA A 44 9.55 -5.27 9.83
N MET A 45 10.15 -5.19 8.64
CA MET A 45 11.49 -4.62 8.45
C MET A 45 11.38 -3.12 8.26
N TYR A 46 11.17 -2.40 9.36
CA TYR A 46 10.86 -0.97 9.33
C TYR A 46 11.96 -0.15 8.67
N GLU A 47 13.22 -0.33 9.09
CA GLU A 47 14.37 0.47 8.66
C GLU A 47 14.62 0.33 7.15
N LYS A 48 14.64 -0.91 6.65
CA LYS A 48 14.82 -1.20 5.22
C LYS A 48 13.68 -0.61 4.38
N GLY A 49 12.46 -0.66 4.92
CA GLY A 49 11.29 -0.09 4.30
C GLY A 49 11.30 1.43 4.22
N ILE A 50 11.70 2.08 5.31
CA ILE A 50 11.87 3.53 5.38
C ILE A 50 12.94 3.99 4.39
N TRP A 51 14.05 3.25 4.29
CA TRP A 51 15.07 3.54 3.29
C TRP A 51 14.49 3.53 1.87
N CYS A 52 13.73 2.49 1.49
CA CYS A 52 13.06 2.45 0.19
C CYS A 52 12.05 3.59 0.00
N LEU A 53 11.32 3.96 1.05
CA LEU A 53 10.34 5.04 1.01
C LEU A 53 11.02 6.41 0.81
N ILE A 54 12.17 6.64 1.45
CA ILE A 54 12.97 7.85 1.28
C ILE A 54 13.47 7.94 -0.16
N GLU A 55 14.06 6.88 -0.71
CA GLU A 55 14.49 6.82 -2.12
C GLU A 55 13.37 7.21 -3.09
N LEU A 56 12.14 6.79 -2.80
CA LEU A 56 10.97 7.10 -3.60
C LEU A 56 10.43 8.53 -3.38
N ASP A 57 10.59 9.11 -2.19
CA ASP A 57 10.17 10.49 -1.90
C ASP A 57 11.18 11.54 -2.39
N LEU A 58 12.45 11.17 -2.63
CA LEU A 58 13.46 12.08 -3.18
C LEU A 58 13.07 12.67 -4.55
N PHE A 59 12.19 12.01 -5.30
CA PHE A 59 11.57 12.58 -6.51
C PHE A 59 10.75 13.86 -6.23
N SER A 60 10.47 14.19 -4.97
CA SER A 60 9.88 15.48 -4.56
C SER A 60 10.77 16.66 -4.93
N LEU A 61 12.10 16.47 -5.04
CA LEU A 61 13.04 17.53 -5.41
C LEU A 61 12.69 18.14 -6.77
N PHE A 62 12.30 17.30 -7.73
CA PHE A 62 11.84 17.73 -9.06
C PHE A 62 10.46 18.41 -9.04
N GLU A 63 9.61 18.11 -8.06
CA GLU A 63 8.31 18.78 -7.90
C GLU A 63 8.44 20.20 -7.32
N THR A 64 9.54 20.45 -6.60
CA THR A 64 9.80 21.70 -5.89
C THR A 64 10.84 22.60 -6.56
N SER A 65 11.59 22.08 -7.52
CA SER A 65 12.67 22.79 -8.18
C SER A 65 12.64 22.55 -9.69
N GLU A 66 12.33 23.59 -10.44
CA GLU A 66 12.43 23.59 -11.91
C GLU A 66 13.88 23.41 -12.36
N GLN A 67 14.83 24.01 -11.64
CA GLN A 67 16.26 23.84 -11.91
C GLN A 67 16.68 22.38 -11.85
N ALA A 68 16.18 21.61 -10.87
CA ALA A 68 16.48 20.18 -10.79
C ALA A 68 16.00 19.42 -12.04
N CYS A 69 14.89 19.84 -12.65
CA CYS A 69 14.38 19.24 -13.89
C CYS A 69 15.21 19.65 -15.11
N LEU A 70 15.73 20.89 -15.15
CA LEU A 70 16.65 21.35 -16.18
C LEU A 70 17.99 20.59 -16.10
N ASP A 71 18.55 20.46 -14.90
CA ASP A 71 19.79 19.70 -14.66
C ASP A 71 19.63 18.24 -15.09
N GLN A 72 18.48 17.64 -14.77
CA GLN A 72 18.14 16.27 -15.20
C GLN A 72 18.13 16.15 -16.73
N LYS A 73 17.55 17.11 -17.44
CA LYS A 73 17.48 17.10 -18.90
C LYS A 73 18.87 17.23 -19.53
N THR A 74 19.70 18.14 -19.01
CA THR A 74 21.04 18.42 -19.53
C THR A 74 22.02 17.28 -19.22
N ASN A 75 22.00 16.72 -18.01
CA ASN A 75 23.04 15.80 -17.54
C ASN A 75 22.78 14.33 -17.89
N ILE A 76 21.52 13.93 -18.06
CA ILE A 76 21.15 12.51 -18.20
C ILE A 76 20.73 12.18 -19.64
N ASP A 77 20.83 13.14 -20.56
CA ASP A 77 20.45 13.04 -21.99
C ASP A 77 19.13 12.27 -22.16
N THR A 78 18.06 12.89 -21.71
CA THR A 78 16.72 12.32 -21.78
C THR A 78 15.99 12.94 -22.96
N SER A 79 15.29 12.14 -23.75
CA SER A 79 14.34 12.63 -24.78
C SER A 79 13.11 13.33 -24.19
N LEU A 80 12.98 13.38 -22.86
CA LEU A 80 11.83 13.98 -22.18
C LEU A 80 11.96 15.50 -22.07
N THR A 81 10.81 16.17 -22.11
CA THR A 81 10.70 17.59 -21.77
C THR A 81 10.70 17.78 -20.25
N VAL A 82 11.03 19.00 -19.79
CA VAL A 82 10.94 19.38 -18.36
C VAL A 82 9.55 19.08 -17.79
N VAL A 83 8.50 19.36 -18.56
CA VAL A 83 7.11 19.07 -18.19
C VAL A 83 6.87 17.57 -18.01
N GLN A 84 7.40 16.73 -18.90
CA GLN A 84 7.29 15.27 -18.80
C GLN A 84 8.06 14.71 -17.61
N ILE A 85 9.25 15.24 -17.33
CA ILE A 85 10.04 14.88 -16.13
C ILE A 85 9.22 15.17 -14.87
N LEU A 86 8.69 16.39 -14.74
CA LEU A 86 7.84 16.79 -13.61
C LEU A 86 6.63 15.86 -13.45
N GLN A 87 5.90 15.61 -14.55
CA GLN A 87 4.73 14.73 -14.53
C GLN A 87 5.09 13.31 -14.10
N ASN A 88 6.23 12.77 -14.53
CA ASN A 88 6.68 11.44 -14.12
C ASN A 88 7.00 11.39 -12.63
N CYS A 89 7.68 12.41 -12.08
CA CYS A 89 7.94 12.52 -10.65
C CYS A 89 6.63 12.57 -9.83
N VAL A 90 5.66 13.36 -10.30
CA VAL A 90 4.31 13.40 -9.70
C VAL A 90 3.65 12.03 -9.70
N LYS A 91 3.69 11.32 -10.83
CA LYS A 91 3.13 9.97 -10.96
C LYS A 91 3.83 8.97 -10.05
N ILE A 92 5.15 9.05 -9.90
CA ILE A 92 5.93 8.20 -9.01
C ILE A 92 5.44 8.37 -7.58
N ARG A 93 5.41 9.60 -7.07
CA ARG A 93 5.01 9.87 -5.67
C ARG A 93 3.53 9.57 -5.41
N SER A 94 2.65 9.85 -6.37
CA SER A 94 1.24 9.43 -6.27
C SER A 94 1.08 7.90 -6.26
N ASN A 95 1.91 7.18 -7.03
CA ASN A 95 1.94 5.72 -6.97
C ASN A 95 2.41 5.21 -5.61
N VAL A 96 3.40 5.86 -4.99
CA VAL A 96 3.91 5.47 -3.67
C VAL A 96 2.79 5.52 -2.65
N ILE A 97 2.07 6.64 -2.56
CA ILE A 97 1.01 6.77 -1.56
C ILE A 97 -0.17 5.82 -1.85
N ASN A 98 -0.54 5.62 -3.11
CA ASN A 98 -1.57 4.67 -3.50
C ASN A 98 -1.17 3.23 -3.12
N ARG A 99 0.12 2.87 -3.25
CA ARG A 99 0.62 1.57 -2.78
C ARG A 99 0.52 1.43 -1.27
N LEU A 100 0.79 2.48 -0.49
CA LEU A 100 0.63 2.42 0.97
C LEU A 100 -0.84 2.19 1.37
N VAL A 101 -1.78 2.84 0.68
CA VAL A 101 -3.22 2.64 0.89
C VAL A 101 -3.62 1.22 0.49
N ALA A 102 -3.17 0.72 -0.66
CA ALA A 102 -3.44 -0.64 -1.11
C ALA A 102 -2.88 -1.69 -0.12
N MET A 103 -1.66 -1.49 0.38
CA MET A 103 -1.05 -2.33 1.42
C MET A 103 -1.88 -2.36 2.71
N MET A 104 -2.48 -1.22 3.09
CA MET A 104 -3.41 -1.21 4.23
C MET A 104 -4.56 -2.17 3.97
N SER A 105 -5.24 -2.09 2.82
CA SER A 105 -6.39 -2.98 2.55
C SER A 105 -6.00 -4.44 2.31
N GLU A 106 -4.86 -4.70 1.66
CA GLU A 106 -4.45 -6.05 1.23
C GLU A 106 -3.77 -6.84 2.34
N ASP A 107 -2.88 -6.20 3.12
CA ASP A 107 -1.96 -6.89 4.04
C ASP A 107 -2.33 -6.73 5.52
N VAL A 108 -3.18 -5.77 5.89
CA VAL A 108 -3.47 -5.43 7.30
C VAL A 108 -4.97 -5.25 7.62
N GLY A 109 -5.72 -4.64 6.71
CA GLY A 109 -6.98 -3.94 6.96
C GLY A 109 -8.04 -4.70 7.75
N PRO A 110 -8.25 -6.00 7.52
CA PRO A 110 -9.29 -6.74 8.24
C PRO A 110 -8.98 -7.00 9.72
N VAL A 111 -7.75 -6.78 10.20
CA VAL A 111 -7.39 -7.03 11.62
C VAL A 111 -7.32 -5.78 12.48
N ASP A 112 -7.07 -4.61 11.88
CA ASP A 112 -7.06 -3.33 12.58
C ASP A 112 -8.11 -2.41 11.95
N PHE A 113 -9.33 -2.45 12.49
CA PHE A 113 -10.47 -1.68 11.98
C PHE A 113 -10.27 -0.16 12.07
N TYR A 114 -9.34 0.32 12.91
CA TYR A 114 -9.05 1.74 13.09
C TYR A 114 -7.94 2.25 12.15
N LEU A 115 -7.09 1.34 11.65
CA LEU A 115 -6.02 1.68 10.73
C LEU A 115 -6.49 2.40 9.44
N PRO A 116 -7.58 2.00 8.76
CA PRO A 116 -8.07 2.72 7.59
C PRO A 116 -8.33 4.21 7.85
N ILE A 117 -8.85 4.55 9.03
CA ILE A 117 -9.13 5.93 9.44
C ILE A 117 -7.82 6.71 9.58
N LYS A 118 -6.85 6.17 10.33
CA LYS A 118 -5.50 6.79 10.48
C LYS A 118 -4.79 6.96 9.15
N MET A 119 -4.90 5.98 8.26
CA MET A 119 -4.29 6.02 6.92
C MET A 119 -4.93 7.10 6.06
N ARG A 120 -6.26 7.26 6.14
CA ARG A 120 -6.98 8.34 5.45
C ARG A 120 -6.59 9.72 5.98
N GLU A 121 -6.52 9.91 7.29
CA GLU A 121 -6.06 11.17 7.89
C GLU A 121 -4.64 11.53 7.40
N CYS A 122 -3.72 10.56 7.43
CA CYS A 122 -2.36 10.78 6.93
C CYS A 122 -2.33 11.08 5.43
N TYR A 123 -3.17 10.40 4.64
CA TYR A 123 -3.29 10.63 3.20
C TYR A 123 -3.76 12.06 2.89
N GLU A 124 -4.83 12.52 3.55
CA GLU A 124 -5.36 13.86 3.38
C GLU A 124 -4.35 14.93 3.78
N GLN A 125 -3.65 14.71 4.89
CA GLN A 125 -2.59 15.62 5.35
C GLN A 125 -1.37 15.60 4.42
N TRP A 126 -1.03 14.45 3.83
CA TRP A 126 0.01 14.38 2.81
C TRP A 126 -0.35 15.18 1.57
N ILE A 127 -1.59 15.07 1.07
CA ILE A 127 -2.05 15.87 -0.07
C ILE A 127 -1.85 17.36 0.20
N LYS A 128 -2.34 17.84 1.36
CA LYS A 128 -2.23 19.25 1.76
C LYS A 128 -0.78 19.72 1.87
N ASN A 129 0.13 18.84 2.27
CA ASN A 129 1.52 19.17 2.57
C ASN A 129 2.53 18.55 1.59
N ARG A 130 2.09 18.13 0.39
CA ARG A 130 2.86 17.24 -0.50
C ARG A 130 4.24 17.78 -0.87
N LYS A 131 4.34 19.09 -1.07
CA LYS A 131 5.57 19.80 -1.47
C LYS A 131 6.46 20.19 -0.28
N ASN A 132 5.99 19.98 0.95
CA ASN A 132 6.64 20.47 2.15
C ASN A 132 7.23 19.31 2.96
N LYS A 133 8.19 19.62 3.85
CA LYS A 133 8.79 18.64 4.77
C LYS A 133 7.73 17.93 5.62
N GLN A 134 6.66 18.63 5.97
CA GLN A 134 5.54 18.06 6.73
C GLN A 134 4.85 16.91 6.00
N GLY A 135 4.74 16.95 4.66
CA GLY A 135 4.22 15.85 3.85
C GLY A 135 5.01 14.57 4.08
N ARG A 136 6.34 14.66 4.14
CA ARG A 136 7.23 13.51 4.36
C ARG A 136 6.93 12.79 5.67
N LEU A 137 6.61 13.55 6.73
CA LEU A 137 6.26 12.97 8.03
C LEU A 137 4.99 12.11 7.94
N TYR A 138 4.00 12.49 7.13
CA TYR A 138 2.80 11.69 6.93
C TYR A 138 3.08 10.39 6.16
N LEU A 139 3.96 10.40 5.15
CA LEU A 139 4.39 9.16 4.48
C LEU A 139 5.07 8.20 5.46
N LEU A 140 5.99 8.72 6.29
CA LEU A 140 6.68 7.92 7.30
C LEU A 140 5.69 7.35 8.33
N ARG A 141 4.70 8.15 8.76
CA ARG A 141 3.64 7.69 9.67
C ARG A 141 2.80 6.57 9.05
N MET A 142 2.36 6.73 7.80
CA MET A 142 1.63 5.69 7.07
C MET A 142 2.43 4.38 7.03
N TYR A 143 3.71 4.47 6.64
CA TYR A 143 4.56 3.29 6.58
C TYR A 143 4.82 2.67 7.95
N LYS A 144 5.00 3.49 9.00
CA LYS A 144 5.13 3.02 10.38
C LYS A 144 3.92 2.21 10.82
N TYR A 145 2.71 2.64 10.50
CA TYR A 145 1.51 1.87 10.82
C TYR A 145 1.49 0.51 10.11
N LEU A 146 1.88 0.45 8.83
CA LEU A 146 1.90 -0.77 8.03
C LEU A 146 3.01 -1.75 8.46
N ALA A 147 4.20 -1.23 8.77
CA ALA A 147 5.38 -2.01 9.14
C ALA A 147 5.49 -2.28 10.65
N ASN A 148 4.52 -1.81 11.46
CA ASN A 148 4.49 -2.04 12.89
C ASN A 148 4.50 -3.55 13.18
N ALA A 149 5.44 -4.01 14.01
CA ALA A 149 5.59 -5.42 14.36
C ALA A 149 4.40 -6.00 15.14
N LYS A 150 3.65 -5.14 15.86
CA LYS A 150 2.46 -5.54 16.64
C LYS A 150 1.22 -5.73 15.78
N THR A 151 1.22 -5.18 14.57
CA THR A 151 0.09 -5.26 13.66
C THR A 151 0.03 -6.67 13.08
N LYS A 152 -1.02 -7.43 13.42
CA LYS A 152 -1.30 -8.73 12.79
C LYS A 152 -1.47 -8.50 11.29
N ARG A 153 -0.64 -9.18 10.49
CA ARG A 153 -0.70 -9.10 9.03
C ARG A 153 -1.36 -10.34 8.50
N ILE A 154 -2.27 -10.15 7.56
CA ILE A 154 -3.00 -11.26 6.98
C ILE A 154 -2.70 -11.32 5.50
N ARG A 155 -2.50 -12.53 4.99
CA ARG A 155 -2.52 -12.78 3.56
C ARG A 155 -3.90 -13.27 3.16
N LEU A 156 -4.95 -12.88 3.88
CA LEU A 156 -6.28 -13.46 3.77
C LEU A 156 -6.72 -13.61 2.32
N LEU A 157 -6.63 -12.56 1.50
CA LEU A 157 -7.02 -12.65 0.08
C LEU A 157 -6.15 -13.63 -0.73
N SER A 158 -4.85 -13.69 -0.45
CA SER A 158 -3.94 -14.64 -1.11
C SER A 158 -4.16 -16.07 -0.63
N ASP A 159 -4.39 -16.27 0.66
CA ASP A 159 -4.65 -17.56 1.27
C ASP A 159 -6.01 -18.09 0.78
N LEU A 160 -7.05 -17.24 0.76
CA LEU A 160 -8.35 -17.57 0.17
C LEU A 160 -8.21 -17.90 -1.32
N ARG A 161 -7.50 -17.08 -2.11
CA ARG A 161 -7.23 -17.38 -3.52
C ARG A 161 -6.51 -18.71 -3.72
N THR A 162 -5.60 -19.06 -2.82
CA THR A 162 -4.89 -20.35 -2.88
C THR A 162 -5.87 -21.51 -2.71
N VAL A 163 -6.84 -21.38 -1.79
CA VAL A 163 -7.89 -22.40 -1.62
C VAL A 163 -8.75 -22.50 -2.87
N TYR A 164 -9.22 -21.38 -3.43
CA TYR A 164 -10.09 -21.39 -4.61
C TYR A 164 -9.39 -21.82 -5.90
N ASN A 165 -8.09 -21.59 -6.02
CA ASN A 165 -7.30 -21.90 -7.22
C ASN A 165 -6.48 -23.20 -7.07
N LEU A 166 -6.77 -24.03 -6.08
CA LEU A 166 -6.12 -25.34 -5.94
C LEU A 166 -6.46 -26.20 -7.18
N PRO A 167 -5.46 -26.71 -7.90
CA PRO A 167 -5.71 -27.65 -9.00
C PRO A 167 -6.50 -28.87 -8.54
N ASP A 168 -7.44 -29.33 -9.36
CA ASP A 168 -8.34 -30.44 -9.03
C ASP A 168 -7.59 -31.72 -8.63
N TYR A 169 -6.40 -31.96 -9.19
CA TYR A 169 -5.58 -33.13 -8.84
C TYR A 169 -4.98 -33.09 -7.43
N LEU A 170 -4.96 -31.93 -6.77
CA LEU A 170 -4.57 -31.80 -5.35
C LEU A 170 -5.77 -31.94 -4.41
N LEU A 171 -7.00 -31.98 -4.94
CA LEU A 171 -8.23 -32.10 -4.17
C LEU A 171 -8.85 -33.48 -4.45
N LYS A 172 -8.61 -34.45 -3.56
CA LYS A 172 -9.19 -35.79 -3.70
C LYS A 172 -10.70 -35.80 -3.43
N ASP A 173 -11.18 -34.87 -2.61
CA ASP A 173 -12.59 -34.71 -2.24
C ASP A 173 -12.92 -33.22 -1.99
N LYS A 174 -14.10 -32.76 -2.41
CA LYS A 174 -14.65 -31.42 -2.07
C LYS A 174 -14.72 -31.18 -0.56
N LYS A 175 -14.80 -32.23 0.26
CA LYS A 175 -14.72 -32.12 1.73
C LYS A 175 -13.37 -31.60 2.21
N GLU A 176 -12.26 -31.92 1.54
CA GLU A 176 -10.92 -31.42 1.88
C GLU A 176 -10.82 -29.91 1.64
N LEU A 177 -11.44 -29.41 0.57
CA LEU A 177 -11.52 -27.98 0.29
C LEU A 177 -12.29 -27.23 1.40
N LYS A 178 -13.43 -27.79 1.85
CA LYS A 178 -14.22 -27.23 2.96
C LYS A 178 -13.39 -27.20 4.25
N LYS A 179 -12.63 -28.25 4.53
CA LYS A 179 -11.74 -28.33 5.71
C LYS A 179 -10.63 -27.29 5.65
N LEU A 180 -9.95 -27.15 4.50
CA LEU A 180 -8.88 -26.16 4.32
C LEU A 180 -9.40 -24.72 4.46
N HIS A 181 -10.60 -24.45 3.93
CA HIS A 181 -11.26 -23.16 4.09
C HIS A 181 -11.57 -22.85 5.56
N LEU A 182 -12.12 -23.82 6.31
CA LEU A 182 -12.40 -23.65 7.74
C LEU A 182 -11.11 -23.40 8.56
N GLN A 183 -10.04 -24.16 8.27
CA GLN A 183 -8.74 -23.96 8.91
C GLN A 183 -8.17 -22.56 8.65
N LEU A 184 -8.40 -21.98 7.47
CA LEU A 184 -8.02 -20.60 7.20
C LEU A 184 -8.85 -19.59 7.99
N LEU A 185 -10.16 -19.79 8.09
CA LEU A 185 -11.03 -18.90 8.88
C LEU A 185 -10.63 -18.93 10.37
N GLU A 186 -10.35 -20.11 10.92
CA GLU A 186 -9.84 -20.26 12.30
C GLU A 186 -8.49 -19.58 12.49
N LYS A 187 -7.54 -19.79 11.56
CA LYS A 187 -6.21 -19.14 11.58
C LYS A 187 -6.30 -17.61 11.63
N TYR A 188 -7.31 -17.03 11.01
CA TYR A 188 -7.56 -15.59 10.98
C TYR A 188 -8.53 -15.10 12.07
N GLU A 189 -8.88 -15.96 13.04
CA GLU A 189 -9.81 -15.65 14.13
C GLU A 189 -11.19 -15.17 13.62
N MET A 190 -11.60 -15.60 12.42
CA MET A 190 -12.86 -15.22 11.77
C MET A 190 -14.03 -16.13 12.18
N ASN A 191 -14.07 -16.52 13.45
CA ASN A 191 -15.02 -17.51 13.96
C ASN A 191 -16.48 -17.07 13.82
N ASP A 192 -16.74 -15.76 13.75
CA ASP A 192 -18.10 -15.24 13.53
C ASP A 192 -18.61 -15.51 12.11
N LEU A 193 -17.71 -15.61 11.11
CA LEU A 193 -18.08 -16.04 9.76
C LEU A 193 -18.39 -17.54 9.71
N ILE A 194 -17.73 -18.35 10.55
CA ILE A 194 -18.02 -19.78 10.70
C ILE A 194 -19.43 -19.98 11.24
N LYS A 195 -19.81 -19.23 12.29
CA LYS A 195 -21.17 -19.25 12.88
C LYS A 195 -22.25 -18.77 11.90
N LEU A 196 -21.95 -17.76 11.08
CA LEU A 196 -22.84 -17.28 10.02
C LEU A 196 -23.07 -18.35 8.94
N LYS A 197 -22.05 -19.16 8.63
CA LYS A 197 -22.20 -20.28 7.72
C LYS A 197 -23.06 -21.40 8.31
N GLU A 198 -22.90 -21.74 9.58
CA GLU A 198 -23.73 -22.75 10.24
C GLU A 198 -25.21 -22.36 10.24
N THR A 199 -25.50 -21.05 10.35
CA THR A 199 -26.86 -20.52 10.19
C THR A 199 -27.30 -20.43 8.72
N ALA A 200 -26.39 -20.24 7.76
CA ALA A 200 -26.67 -20.22 6.33
C ALA A 200 -26.83 -21.61 5.69
N ASP A 201 -26.13 -22.66 6.15
CA ASP A 201 -26.35 -24.04 5.69
C ASP A 201 -27.76 -24.55 6.14
N ILE A 202 -28.43 -23.84 7.07
CA ILE A 202 -29.80 -24.11 7.55
C ILE A 202 -30.85 -23.24 6.82
N MET A 203 -30.44 -22.18 6.12
CA MET A 203 -31.34 -21.18 5.51
C MET A 203 -31.08 -21.09 4.00
N SER A 204 -32.12 -20.94 3.15
CA SER A 204 -31.86 -20.69 1.73
C SER A 204 -31.05 -19.39 1.56
N ILE A 205 -30.28 -19.27 0.48
CA ILE A 205 -29.48 -18.06 0.18
C ILE A 205 -30.35 -16.79 0.24
N ASP A 206 -31.61 -16.88 -0.20
CA ASP A 206 -32.58 -15.79 -0.12
C ASP A 206 -32.93 -15.41 1.32
N ALA A 207 -33.07 -16.40 2.21
CA ALA A 207 -33.36 -16.17 3.61
C ALA A 207 -32.16 -15.56 4.37
N VAL A 208 -30.92 -15.90 3.98
CA VAL A 208 -29.71 -15.26 4.51
C VAL A 208 -29.62 -13.80 4.04
N TYR A 209 -29.90 -13.55 2.76
CA TYR A 209 -29.87 -12.21 2.19
C TYR A 209 -30.91 -11.28 2.82
N THR A 210 -32.15 -11.76 3.01
CA THR A 210 -33.22 -11.03 3.71
C THR A 210 -32.83 -10.68 5.15
N LYS A 211 -32.22 -11.62 5.89
CA LYS A 211 -31.81 -11.40 7.29
C LYS A 211 -30.67 -10.38 7.40
N ILE A 212 -29.75 -10.37 6.44
CA ILE A 212 -28.69 -9.36 6.35
C ILE A 212 -29.30 -7.98 6.07
N LEU A 213 -30.27 -7.88 5.15
CA LEU A 213 -30.96 -6.63 4.85
C LEU A 213 -31.77 -6.12 6.06
N GLU A 214 -32.44 -6.99 6.80
CA GLU A 214 -33.14 -6.64 8.04
C GLU A 214 -32.17 -6.10 9.11
N GLN A 215 -31.04 -6.76 9.34
CA GLN A 215 -30.03 -6.29 10.29
C GLN A 215 -29.40 -4.94 9.89
N LEU A 216 -29.20 -4.71 8.60
CA LEU A 216 -28.70 -3.43 8.09
C LEU A 216 -29.76 -2.33 8.17
N SER A 217 -31.03 -2.66 7.96
CA SER A 217 -32.16 -1.73 8.14
C SER A 217 -32.31 -1.27 9.59
N ILE A 218 -32.22 -2.22 10.54
CA ILE A 218 -32.25 -1.95 11.99
C ILE A 218 -31.07 -1.06 12.41
N LYS A 219 -29.88 -1.26 11.83
CA LYS A 219 -28.72 -0.41 12.09
C LYS A 219 -28.88 1.00 11.53
N ASN A 220 -29.51 1.17 10.36
CA ASN A 220 -29.78 2.50 9.83
C ASN A 220 -30.77 3.27 10.72
N GLU A 221 -31.84 2.65 11.22
CA GLU A 221 -32.77 3.32 12.13
C GLU A 221 -32.13 3.71 13.48
N LEU A 222 -31.25 2.86 14.03
CA LEU A 222 -30.49 3.19 15.24
C LEU A 222 -29.49 4.34 15.02
N VAL A 223 -28.78 4.35 13.88
CA VAL A 223 -27.82 5.42 13.56
C VAL A 223 -28.54 6.75 13.30
N TYR A 224 -29.68 6.75 12.58
CA TYR A 224 -30.47 7.96 12.34
C TYR A 224 -31.25 8.43 13.58
N GLY A 225 -31.60 7.54 14.51
CA GLY A 225 -32.23 7.88 15.79
C GLY A 225 -31.28 8.52 16.80
N ILE A 226 -29.99 8.16 16.77
CA ILE A 226 -28.95 8.74 17.63
C ILE A 226 -28.51 10.13 17.14
N ILE A 227 -28.56 10.39 15.82
CA ILE A 227 -28.18 11.69 15.24
C ILE A 227 -29.29 12.76 15.40
N ARG A 228 -30.50 12.38 15.83
CA ARG A 228 -31.65 13.28 16.03
C ARG A 228 -31.97 13.64 17.50
N LYS A 229 -31.08 13.34 18.45
CA LYS A 229 -31.15 13.85 19.83
C LYS A 229 -29.99 14.78 20.11
#